data_AF-A0A947YAP4-F1
#
_entry.id   AF-A0A947YAP4-F1
#
_cell.length_a   1.000
_cell.length_b   1.000
_cell.length_c   1.000
_cell.angle_alpha   90.00
_cell.angle_beta   90.00
_cell.angle_gamma   90.00
#
_symmetry.space_group_name_H-M   'P 1'
#
loop_
_entity.id
_entity.type
_entity.pdbx_description
1 polymer ?
#
loop_
_entity_poly.entity_id
_entity_poly.type
_entity_poly.pdbx_seq_one_letter_code
_entity_poly.pdbx_strand_id
1 'polypeptide(L)'
;MNTPSPLQRIARLGLILMMWGSMSACSNDQHWKEEVQLSDGRIIVVERDLITESGGDEWALNRSGSKPKEYRIRFEYPNGSGKTVQWRSTKIDVQTWPEMPLVLDVESDSPVVFSSGYVRGCQMYFKYIWRNGAWIENNLPPKFEKRATNLLVFDGLNGRSLFDLEAKRKNNSDVTLKIFSQVGPKHPYCR
;
A
#
# COMPACT_ATOMS: atom_id res chain seq x y z
N MET A 1 -33.56 -55.58 14.92
CA MET A 1 -33.41 -54.15 14.53
C MET A 1 -33.26 -53.36 15.82
N ASN A 2 -32.05 -52.91 16.16
CA ASN A 2 -31.78 -52.25 17.44
C ASN A 2 -31.88 -50.74 17.29
N THR A 3 -32.88 -50.15 17.91
CA THR A 3 -33.05 -48.70 18.02
C THR A 3 -32.12 -48.15 19.10
N PRO A 4 -31.25 -47.17 18.79
CA PRO A 4 -30.34 -46.59 19.77
C PRO A 4 -31.09 -45.74 20.81
N SER A 5 -30.62 -45.80 22.06
CA SER A 5 -31.24 -45.15 23.22
C SER A 5 -31.11 -43.62 23.18
N PRO A 6 -32.03 -42.87 23.82
CA PRO A 6 -32.06 -41.41 23.75
C PRO A 6 -30.80 -40.71 24.28
N LEU A 7 -30.03 -41.34 25.18
CA LEU A 7 -28.75 -40.81 25.66
C LEU A 7 -27.66 -40.78 24.58
N GLN A 8 -27.66 -41.72 23.62
CA GLN A 8 -26.71 -41.71 22.50
C GLN A 8 -26.98 -40.61 21.47
N ARG A 9 -28.20 -40.03 21.46
CA ARG A 9 -28.55 -38.92 20.58
C ARG A 9 -28.02 -37.58 21.09
N ILE A 10 -27.96 -37.40 22.41
CA ILE A 10 -27.47 -36.15 23.04
C ILE A 10 -25.95 -36.01 22.87
N ALA A 11 -25.20 -37.12 22.98
CA ALA A 11 -23.75 -37.11 22.79
C ALA A 11 -23.31 -36.76 21.35
N ARG A 12 -24.15 -37.04 20.33
CA ARG A 12 -23.86 -36.68 18.92
C ARG A 12 -24.21 -35.23 18.58
N LEU A 13 -25.10 -34.59 19.33
CA LEU A 13 -25.42 -33.17 19.17
C LEU A 13 -24.43 -32.25 19.89
N GLY A 14 -23.79 -32.72 20.97
CA GLY A 14 -22.77 -31.96 21.71
C GLY A 14 -21.44 -31.76 20.96
N LEU A 15 -21.10 -32.62 19.99
CA LEU A 15 -19.82 -32.56 19.28
C LEU A 15 -19.82 -31.62 18.04
N ILE A 16 -21.00 -31.24 17.54
CA ILE A 16 -21.11 -30.43 16.30
C ILE A 16 -20.97 -28.92 16.60
N LEU A 17 -21.09 -28.48 17.86
CA LEU A 17 -20.98 -27.07 18.22
C LEU A 17 -19.54 -26.52 18.33
N MET A 18 -18.51 -27.36 18.23
CA MET A 18 -17.10 -26.91 18.39
C MET A 18 -16.40 -26.53 17.08
N MET A 19 -17.12 -26.52 15.94
CA MET A 19 -16.55 -26.13 14.64
C MET A 19 -16.97 -24.72 14.14
N TRP A 20 -17.55 -23.89 15.00
CA TRP A 20 -17.86 -22.48 14.70
C TRP A 20 -16.98 -21.48 15.46
N GLY A 21 -15.80 -21.92 15.88
CA GLY A 21 -14.68 -21.02 16.16
C GLY A 21 -13.94 -20.71 14.87
N SER A 22 -14.61 -20.10 13.89
CA SER A 22 -13.91 -19.49 12.75
C SER A 22 -12.96 -18.46 13.35
N MET A 23 -11.68 -18.80 13.44
CA MET A 23 -10.62 -17.86 13.72
C MET A 23 -10.66 -16.84 12.57
N SER A 24 -11.38 -15.73 12.77
CA SER A 24 -11.07 -14.49 12.07
C SER A 24 -9.63 -14.19 12.44
N ALA A 25 -8.70 -14.63 11.60
CA ALA A 25 -7.38 -14.04 11.57
C ALA A 25 -7.62 -12.56 11.27
N CYS A 26 -7.55 -11.72 12.31
CA CYS A 26 -7.59 -10.28 12.16
C CYS A 26 -6.42 -9.91 11.23
N SER A 27 -6.70 -9.67 9.95
CA SER A 27 -5.72 -9.03 9.09
C SER A 27 -5.62 -7.58 9.54
N ASN A 28 -4.40 -7.09 9.76
CA ASN A 28 -4.15 -5.68 10.11
C ASN A 28 -4.15 -4.83 8.83
N ASP A 29 -5.00 -5.18 7.87
CA ASP A 29 -5.07 -4.47 6.61
C ASP A 29 -5.59 -3.06 6.86
N GLN A 30 -4.93 -2.10 6.23
CA GLN A 30 -5.21 -0.70 6.40
C GLN A 30 -5.86 -0.16 5.13
N HIS A 31 -6.99 0.51 5.29
CA HIS A 31 -7.72 1.15 4.20
C HIS A 31 -8.00 2.60 4.56
N TRP A 32 -7.68 3.51 3.64
CA TRP A 32 -7.97 4.94 3.78
C TRP A 32 -8.19 5.60 2.44
N LYS A 33 -8.76 6.80 2.48
CA LYS A 33 -8.82 7.73 1.36
C LYS A 33 -7.92 8.92 1.62
N GLU A 34 -7.41 9.54 0.57
CA GLU A 34 -6.65 10.79 0.70
C GLU A 34 -6.85 11.72 -0.50
N GLU A 35 -6.84 13.02 -0.24
CA GLU A 35 -6.86 14.07 -1.27
C GLU A 35 -5.47 14.24 -1.87
N VAL A 36 -5.29 14.03 -3.17
CA VAL A 36 -4.01 14.19 -3.86
C VAL A 36 -4.09 15.40 -4.77
N GLN A 37 -3.20 16.37 -4.55
CA GLN A 37 -3.00 17.49 -5.46
C GLN A 37 -2.03 17.07 -6.58
N LEU A 38 -2.51 17.09 -7.81
CA LEU A 38 -1.74 16.81 -9.02
C LEU A 38 -0.90 18.03 -9.42
N SER A 39 0.11 17.82 -10.27
CA SER A 39 1.00 18.89 -10.74
C SER A 39 0.27 19.99 -11.53
N ASP A 40 -0.86 19.66 -12.16
CA ASP A 40 -1.74 20.61 -12.85
C ASP A 40 -2.69 21.38 -11.93
N GLY A 41 -2.57 21.17 -10.61
CA GLY A 41 -3.34 21.87 -9.58
C GLY A 41 -4.68 21.23 -9.22
N ARG A 42 -5.14 20.23 -9.98
CA ARG A 42 -6.37 19.49 -9.64
C ARG A 42 -6.19 18.70 -8.36
N ILE A 43 -7.28 18.55 -7.60
CA ILE A 43 -7.33 17.71 -6.40
C ILE A 43 -8.24 16.53 -6.70
N ILE A 44 -7.73 15.32 -6.49
CA ILE A 44 -8.49 14.07 -6.63
C ILE A 44 -8.53 13.34 -5.30
N VAL A 45 -9.54 12.50 -5.09
CA VAL A 45 -9.56 11.57 -3.96
C VAL A 45 -9.11 10.20 -4.46
N VAL A 46 -8.17 9.60 -3.73
CA VAL A 46 -7.70 8.24 -4.02
C VAL A 46 -7.98 7.34 -2.84
N GLU A 47 -8.23 6.06 -3.13
CA GLU A 47 -8.35 5.01 -2.13
C GLU A 47 -7.03 4.23 -2.06
N ARG A 48 -6.61 3.94 -0.85
CA ARG A 48 -5.32 3.32 -0.54
C ARG A 48 -5.56 2.09 0.31
N ASP A 49 -4.84 1.03 -0.04
CA ASP A 49 -4.81 -0.19 0.75
C ASP A 49 -3.35 -0.53 1.07
N LEU A 50 -3.08 -0.85 2.32
CA LEU A 50 -1.89 -1.57 2.76
C LEU A 50 -2.35 -2.93 3.26
N ILE A 51 -2.05 -3.95 2.48
CA ILE A 51 -2.34 -5.34 2.83
C ILE A 51 -1.13 -5.89 3.57
N THR A 52 -1.39 -6.57 4.68
CA THR A 52 -0.35 -7.15 5.52
C THR A 52 -0.43 -8.67 5.54
N GLU A 53 0.70 -9.31 5.79
CA GLU A 53 0.74 -10.74 6.08
C GLU A 53 1.47 -11.00 7.41
N SER A 54 1.22 -12.18 8.00
CA SER A 54 1.87 -12.58 9.24
C SER A 54 3.35 -12.92 9.01
N GLY A 55 4.17 -12.65 10.01
CA GLY A 55 5.57 -13.04 10.05
C GLY A 55 6.50 -11.96 9.54
N GLY A 56 7.66 -11.85 10.19
CA GLY A 56 8.77 -11.00 9.79
C GLY A 56 9.92 -11.81 9.19
N ASP A 57 10.67 -11.23 8.24
CA ASP A 57 11.96 -11.79 7.81
C ASP A 57 13.08 -11.39 8.80
N GLU A 58 14.33 -11.75 8.47
CA GLU A 58 15.52 -11.44 9.28
C GLU A 58 15.72 -9.94 9.54
N TRP A 59 14.99 -9.06 8.83
CA TRP A 59 15.03 -7.61 8.91
C TRP A 59 13.75 -6.99 9.47
N ALA A 60 12.77 -7.79 9.88
CA ALA A 60 11.56 -7.28 10.52
C ALA A 60 11.86 -6.84 11.96
N LEU A 61 11.47 -5.60 12.29
CA LEU A 61 11.58 -5.00 13.63
C LEU A 61 10.80 -5.78 14.72
N ASN A 62 9.93 -6.72 14.34
CA ASN A 62 9.21 -7.61 15.23
C ASN A 62 9.04 -9.02 14.60
N ARG A 63 9.81 -10.01 15.07
CA ARG A 63 9.69 -11.42 14.61
C ARG A 63 8.29 -12.05 14.83
N SER A 64 7.42 -11.39 15.60
CA SER A 64 6.04 -11.80 15.91
C SER A 64 4.95 -10.92 15.25
N GLY A 65 5.31 -9.93 14.41
CA GLY A 65 4.37 -8.94 13.86
C GLY A 65 3.85 -9.20 12.44
N SER A 66 2.91 -8.33 12.00
CA SER A 66 2.42 -8.26 10.62
C SER A 66 3.29 -7.35 9.76
N LYS A 67 3.35 -7.64 8.46
CA LYS A 67 4.33 -7.06 7.56
C LYS A 67 3.71 -6.62 6.23
N PRO A 68 4.14 -5.50 5.58
CA PRO A 68 3.59 -5.12 4.28
C PRO A 68 3.75 -6.19 3.21
N LYS A 69 2.62 -6.63 2.65
CA LYS A 69 2.55 -7.57 1.52
C LYS A 69 2.31 -6.86 0.20
N GLU A 70 1.44 -5.85 0.22
CA GLU A 70 1.03 -5.12 -0.99
C GLU A 70 0.58 -3.70 -0.65
N TYR A 71 0.95 -2.76 -1.51
CA TYR A 71 0.33 -1.43 -1.57
C TYR A 71 -0.59 -1.33 -2.78
N ARG A 72 -1.79 -0.79 -2.59
CA ARG A 72 -2.72 -0.45 -3.68
C ARG A 72 -3.06 1.04 -3.67
N ILE A 73 -3.30 1.58 -4.86
CA ILE A 73 -3.90 2.90 -5.07
C ILE A 73 -5.01 2.71 -6.09
N ARG A 74 -6.23 3.16 -5.77
CA ARG A 74 -7.40 3.13 -6.66
C ARG A 74 -7.94 4.54 -6.79
N PHE A 75 -8.18 4.99 -8.02
CA PHE A 75 -8.64 6.35 -8.29
C PHE A 75 -9.39 6.41 -9.61
N GLU A 76 -10.27 7.39 -9.76
CA GLU A 76 -10.90 7.67 -11.06
C GLU A 76 -9.90 8.33 -12.00
N TYR A 77 -9.91 7.90 -13.27
CA TYR A 77 -9.03 8.45 -14.28
C TYR A 77 -9.29 9.96 -14.39
N PRO A 78 -8.24 10.80 -14.27
CA PRO A 78 -8.40 12.25 -14.16
C PRO A 78 -8.90 12.95 -15.43
N ASN A 79 -9.34 12.22 -16.47
CA ASN A 79 -9.90 12.78 -17.70
C ASN A 79 -11.45 12.83 -17.69
N GLY A 80 -12.07 12.50 -16.56
CA GLY A 80 -13.54 12.49 -16.42
C GLY A 80 -14.23 11.30 -17.07
N SER A 81 -13.49 10.28 -17.52
CA SER A 81 -14.09 9.07 -18.13
C SER A 81 -14.85 8.17 -17.15
N GLY A 82 -14.76 8.43 -15.83
CA GLY A 82 -15.31 7.57 -14.78
C GLY A 82 -14.61 6.21 -14.65
N LYS A 83 -13.57 5.94 -15.45
CA LYS A 83 -12.81 4.69 -15.39
C LYS A 83 -11.97 4.67 -14.12
N THR A 84 -12.08 3.61 -13.32
CA THR A 84 -11.17 3.40 -12.19
C THR A 84 -9.84 2.82 -12.67
N VAL A 85 -8.74 3.40 -12.22
CA VAL A 85 -7.38 2.90 -12.42
C VAL A 85 -6.86 2.38 -11.08
N GLN A 86 -6.17 1.24 -11.11
CA GLN A 86 -5.53 0.67 -9.93
C GLN A 86 -4.04 0.47 -10.16
N TRP A 87 -3.21 1.08 -9.33
CA TRP A 87 -1.80 0.73 -9.18
C TRP A 87 -1.63 -0.25 -8.02
N ARG A 88 -0.73 -1.22 -8.17
CA ARG A 88 -0.35 -2.14 -7.09
C ARG A 88 1.15 -2.39 -7.10
N SER A 89 1.72 -2.56 -5.93
CA SER A 89 3.09 -3.03 -5.76
C SER A 89 3.12 -4.34 -5.00
N THR A 90 3.59 -5.38 -5.68
CA THR A 90 3.87 -6.73 -5.13
C THR A 90 5.31 -7.15 -5.43
N LYS A 91 6.18 -6.20 -5.82
CA LYS A 91 7.54 -6.48 -6.32
C LYS A 91 8.43 -6.86 -5.13
N ILE A 92 8.67 -8.16 -4.97
CA ILE A 92 9.49 -8.75 -3.89
C ILE A 92 10.96 -8.94 -4.32
N ASP A 93 11.31 -8.70 -5.60
CA ASP A 93 12.71 -8.76 -6.10
C ASP A 93 13.58 -7.55 -5.65
N VAL A 94 13.03 -6.73 -4.76
CA VAL A 94 13.75 -5.64 -4.07
C VAL A 94 13.80 -5.99 -2.58
N GLN A 95 14.32 -7.18 -2.33
CA GLN A 95 14.90 -7.75 -1.11
C GLN A 95 14.27 -7.57 0.27
N THR A 96 13.01 -7.13 0.45
CA THR A 96 12.24 -7.47 1.67
C THR A 96 10.79 -6.95 1.67
N TRP A 97 10.46 -5.88 0.93
CA TRP A 97 9.15 -5.19 1.06
C TRP A 97 8.58 -4.71 -0.29
N PRO A 98 7.24 -4.64 -0.45
CA PRO A 98 6.64 -3.99 -1.61
C PRO A 98 7.08 -2.53 -1.70
N GLU A 99 7.30 -2.03 -2.92
CA GLU A 99 7.63 -0.63 -3.15
C GLU A 99 6.55 0.29 -2.57
N MET A 100 6.97 1.31 -1.83
CA MET A 100 6.08 2.32 -1.27
C MET A 100 5.83 3.42 -2.30
N PRO A 101 4.57 3.71 -2.67
CA PRO A 101 4.28 4.85 -3.54
C PRO A 101 4.42 6.17 -2.78
N LEU A 102 4.99 7.16 -3.45
CA LEU A 102 5.29 8.48 -2.89
C LEU A 102 4.59 9.61 -3.65
N VAL A 103 4.46 9.46 -4.97
CA VAL A 103 3.81 10.46 -5.82
C VAL A 103 2.81 9.78 -6.73
N LEU A 104 1.61 10.35 -6.82
CA LEU A 104 0.66 10.12 -7.90
C LEU A 104 0.45 11.43 -8.65
N ASP A 105 0.60 11.39 -9.97
CA ASP A 105 0.53 12.57 -10.82
C ASP A 105 -0.05 12.24 -12.20
N VAL A 106 -0.15 13.23 -13.08
CA VAL A 106 -0.51 13.07 -14.48
C VAL A 106 0.56 13.72 -15.35
N GLU A 107 1.13 12.96 -16.27
CA GLU A 107 2.06 13.48 -17.28
C GLU A 107 1.55 13.15 -18.68
N SER A 108 1.38 14.16 -19.53
CA SER A 108 0.86 13.98 -20.90
C SER A 108 -0.41 13.11 -20.91
N ASP A 109 -1.39 13.50 -20.10
CA ASP A 109 -2.68 12.82 -19.92
C ASP A 109 -2.63 11.37 -19.41
N SER A 110 -1.45 10.90 -18.99
CA SER A 110 -1.24 9.56 -18.46
C SER A 110 -1.00 9.63 -16.95
N PRO A 111 -1.75 8.87 -16.12
CA PRO A 111 -1.41 8.71 -14.72
C PRO A 111 0.01 8.17 -14.55
N VAL A 112 0.73 8.74 -13.58
CA VAL A 112 2.09 8.37 -13.24
C VAL A 112 2.18 8.12 -11.75
N VAL A 113 2.86 7.04 -11.36
CA VAL A 113 3.20 6.76 -9.97
C VAL A 113 4.72 6.74 -9.83
N PHE A 114 5.25 7.45 -8.84
CA PHE A 114 6.61 7.25 -8.38
C PHE A 114 6.59 6.50 -7.06
N SER A 115 7.39 5.46 -6.96
CA SER A 115 7.55 4.64 -5.77
C SER A 115 9.00 4.57 -5.31
N SER A 116 9.20 4.12 -4.08
CA SER A 116 10.49 3.89 -3.46
C SER A 116 10.61 2.45 -3.01
N GLY A 117 11.76 1.83 -3.27
CA GLY A 117 12.14 0.51 -2.74
C GLY A 117 13.61 0.49 -2.32
N TYR A 118 14.13 -0.65 -1.87
CA TYR A 118 15.54 -0.81 -1.45
C TYR A 118 16.24 -1.95 -2.16
N VAL A 119 17.13 -1.64 -3.11
CA VAL A 119 17.93 -2.64 -3.81
C VAL A 119 19.31 -2.70 -3.15
N ARG A 120 19.68 -3.85 -2.56
CA ARG A 120 20.98 -4.05 -1.88
C ARG A 120 21.29 -2.95 -0.84
N GLY A 121 20.30 -2.62 -0.01
CA GLY A 121 20.41 -1.57 1.01
C GLY A 121 20.39 -0.12 0.46
N CYS A 122 20.39 0.05 -0.86
CA CYS A 122 20.28 1.35 -1.49
C CYS A 122 18.81 1.64 -1.78
N GLN A 123 18.29 2.73 -1.23
CA GLN A 123 16.95 3.18 -1.59
C GLN A 123 16.99 3.50 -3.10
N MET A 124 16.02 3.04 -3.87
CA MET A 124 15.85 3.32 -5.31
C MET A 124 14.48 3.96 -5.54
N TYR A 125 14.33 4.69 -6.64
CA TYR A 125 13.03 5.20 -7.07
C TYR A 125 12.64 4.52 -8.36
N PHE A 126 11.35 4.25 -8.52
CA PHE A 126 10.77 3.66 -9.72
C PHE A 126 9.66 4.57 -10.22
N LYS A 127 9.43 4.55 -11.53
CA LYS A 127 8.38 5.32 -12.19
C LYS A 127 7.50 4.37 -12.97
N TYR A 128 6.19 4.49 -12.79
CA TYR A 128 5.19 3.75 -13.53
C TYR A 128 4.32 4.71 -14.30
N ILE A 129 4.04 4.39 -15.56
CA ILE A 129 3.12 5.16 -16.41
C ILE A 129 1.98 4.25 -16.83
N TRP A 130 0.75 4.72 -16.67
CA TRP A 130 -0.42 4.00 -17.15
C TRP A 130 -0.58 4.20 -18.66
N ARG A 131 -0.54 3.11 -19.42
CA ARG A 131 -0.74 3.11 -20.88
C ARG A 131 -1.46 1.85 -21.32
N ASN A 132 -2.41 1.99 -22.25
CA ASN A 132 -3.13 0.86 -22.86
C ASN A 132 -3.75 -0.13 -21.85
N GLY A 133 -4.24 0.37 -20.71
CA GLY A 133 -4.88 -0.47 -19.70
C GLY A 133 -3.92 -1.17 -18.73
N ALA A 134 -2.62 -0.83 -18.74
CA ALA A 134 -1.63 -1.42 -17.85
C ALA A 134 -0.63 -0.39 -17.32
N TRP A 135 -0.01 -0.69 -16.18
CA TRP A 135 1.14 0.05 -15.67
C TRP A 135 2.43 -0.46 -16.30
N ILE A 136 3.21 0.45 -16.85
CA ILE A 136 4.51 0.16 -17.45
C ILE A 136 5.59 0.83 -16.59
N GLU A 137 6.54 0.04 -16.09
CA GLU A 137 7.74 0.57 -15.43
C GLU A 137 8.59 1.31 -16.46
N ASN A 138 8.93 2.56 -16.16
CA ASN A 138 9.75 3.40 -17.00
C ASN A 138 11.06 3.72 -16.29
N ASN A 139 12.17 3.56 -16.99
CA ASN A 139 13.49 3.84 -16.44
C ASN A 139 13.60 5.33 -16.11
N LEU A 140 13.95 5.62 -14.85
CA LEU A 140 14.29 6.97 -14.45
C LEU A 140 15.69 7.33 -14.98
N PRO A 141 15.88 8.51 -15.58
CA PRO A 141 17.21 8.95 -15.96
C PRO A 141 18.07 9.18 -14.71
N PRO A 142 19.42 9.11 -14.82
CA PRO A 142 20.32 9.31 -13.67
C PRO A 142 20.13 10.65 -12.95
N LYS A 143 19.60 11.65 -13.65
CA LYS A 143 19.18 12.94 -13.11
C LYS A 143 17.76 13.20 -13.57
N PHE A 144 16.86 13.46 -12.62
CA PHE A 144 15.49 13.88 -12.88
C PHE A 144 15.09 14.97 -11.90
N GLU A 145 14.01 15.67 -12.21
CA GLU A 145 13.49 16.73 -11.36
C GLU A 145 13.04 16.18 -10.00
N LYS A 146 13.36 16.90 -8.92
CA LYS A 146 12.87 16.54 -7.60
C LYS A 146 11.37 16.82 -7.51
N ARG A 147 10.62 15.90 -6.91
CA ARG A 147 9.19 16.06 -6.64
C ARG A 147 8.92 15.86 -5.17
N ALA A 148 8.11 16.75 -4.59
CA ALA A 148 7.59 16.54 -3.25
C ALA A 148 6.60 15.37 -3.25
N THR A 149 6.66 14.56 -2.21
CA THR A 149 5.70 13.49 -1.98
C THR A 149 4.32 14.09 -1.73
N ASN A 150 3.34 13.67 -2.54
CA ASN A 150 1.95 14.11 -2.43
C ASN A 150 1.01 13.02 -1.89
N LEU A 151 1.53 11.82 -1.63
CA LEU A 151 0.85 10.74 -0.91
C LEU A 151 1.23 10.73 0.57
N LEU A 152 0.35 10.20 1.41
CA LEU A 152 0.66 9.97 2.83
C LEU A 152 1.74 8.90 2.98
N VAL A 153 2.82 9.23 3.70
CA VAL A 153 3.90 8.29 4.01
C VAL A 153 3.65 7.72 5.40
N PHE A 154 3.58 6.38 5.50
CA PHE A 154 3.52 5.59 6.74
C PHE A 154 2.94 6.31 7.97
N ASP A 155 1.65 6.12 8.25
CA ASP A 155 1.17 6.21 9.63
C ASP A 155 0.09 5.16 9.88
N GLY A 156 0.17 4.55 11.07
CA GLY A 156 -0.86 3.67 11.61
C GLY A 156 -2.13 4.47 11.72
N LEU A 157 -3.00 4.32 10.73
CA LEU A 157 -4.24 5.05 10.59
C LEU A 157 -5.01 4.94 11.92
N ASN A 158 -5.05 6.01 12.69
CA ASN A 158 -5.80 6.14 13.94
C ASN A 158 -7.32 6.16 13.66
N GLY A 159 -7.83 5.20 12.90
CA GLY A 159 -9.23 5.07 12.51
C GLY A 159 -9.74 6.15 11.53
N ARG A 160 -8.89 7.02 10.98
CA ARG A 160 -9.32 8.01 9.98
C ARG A 160 -9.51 7.36 8.61
N SER A 161 -10.69 7.59 8.02
CA SER A 161 -11.04 7.11 6.69
C SER A 161 -10.66 8.07 5.56
N LEU A 162 -10.43 9.36 5.84
CA LEU A 162 -10.05 10.38 4.85
C LEU A 162 -8.96 11.31 5.40
N PHE A 163 -7.94 11.57 4.58
CA PHE A 163 -6.87 12.54 4.83
C PHE A 163 -6.92 13.66 3.79
N ASP A 164 -7.32 14.85 4.21
CA ASP A 164 -7.23 16.06 3.39
C ASP A 164 -5.77 16.53 3.24
N LEU A 165 -5.55 17.50 2.35
CA LEU A 165 -4.22 18.05 2.08
C LEU A 165 -3.53 18.63 3.33
N GLU A 166 -4.27 19.22 4.25
CA GLU A 166 -3.70 19.84 5.45
C GLU A 166 -3.21 18.76 6.43
N ALA A 167 -4.05 17.77 6.71
CA ALA A 167 -3.72 16.62 7.53
C ALA A 167 -2.48 15.91 6.97
N LYS A 168 -2.38 15.74 5.65
CA LYS A 168 -1.19 15.15 5.04
C LYS A 168 0.07 15.98 5.19
N ARG A 169 0.00 17.30 4.97
CA ARG A 169 1.15 18.20 5.18
C ARG A 169 1.68 18.10 6.60
N LYS A 170 0.77 18.01 7.59
CA LYS A 170 1.13 17.83 8.99
C LYS A 170 1.82 16.48 9.24
N ASN A 171 1.23 15.37 8.78
CA ASN A 171 1.79 14.03 9.00
C ASN A 171 3.12 13.83 8.26
N ASN A 172 3.23 14.27 7.01
CA ASN A 172 4.46 14.14 6.22
C ASN A 172 5.59 15.08 6.71
N SER A 173 5.32 16.01 7.63
CA SER A 173 6.34 16.91 8.21
C SER A 173 7.20 16.27 9.31
N ASP A 174 6.88 15.02 9.72
CA ASP A 174 7.67 14.28 10.68
C ASP A 174 9.12 14.09 10.19
N VAL A 175 10.07 14.44 11.05
CA VAL A 175 11.52 14.37 10.77
C VAL A 175 11.95 12.94 10.43
N THR A 176 11.30 11.94 11.00
CA THR A 176 11.59 10.51 10.75
C THR A 176 11.22 10.08 9.32
N LEU A 177 10.27 10.78 8.68
CA LEU A 177 9.79 10.48 7.34
C LEU A 177 10.51 11.31 6.25
N LYS A 178 11.51 12.12 6.62
CA LYS A 178 12.20 13.04 5.71
C LYS A 178 12.80 12.37 4.47
N ILE A 179 13.25 11.11 4.58
CA ILE A 179 13.79 10.32 3.45
C ILE A 179 12.73 10.00 2.37
N PHE A 180 11.46 10.08 2.73
CA PHE A 180 10.30 9.85 1.87
C PHE A 180 9.55 11.13 1.53
N SER A 181 10.02 12.30 1.96
CA SER A 181 9.39 13.60 1.69
C SER A 181 9.50 14.03 0.22
N GLN A 182 10.40 13.40 -0.54
CA GLN A 182 10.64 13.70 -1.95
C GLN A 182 11.07 12.46 -2.75
N VAL A 183 10.83 12.53 -4.07
CA VAL A 183 11.40 11.66 -5.09
C VAL A 183 12.42 12.49 -5.87
N GLY A 184 13.64 11.98 -6.08
CA GLY A 184 14.68 12.72 -6.80
C GLY A 184 15.96 11.90 -6.99
N PRO A 185 16.91 12.34 -7.82
CA PRO A 185 18.20 11.68 -7.98
C PRO A 185 18.89 11.53 -6.62
N LYS A 186 19.41 10.33 -6.36
CA LYS A 186 19.89 9.93 -5.03
C LYS A 186 21.34 10.26 -4.73
N HIS A 187 21.58 10.23 -3.42
CA HIS A 187 22.81 10.46 -2.68
C HIS A 187 24.04 9.76 -3.27
N PRO A 188 25.24 10.37 -3.18
CA PRO A 188 26.46 9.90 -3.83
C PRO A 188 26.94 8.49 -3.42
N TYR A 189 26.36 7.90 -2.37
CA TYR A 189 26.77 6.63 -1.78
C TYR A 189 26.12 5.38 -2.40
N CYS A 190 25.17 5.55 -3.32
CA CYS A 190 24.51 4.46 -4.03
C CYS A 190 24.92 4.54 -5.52
N ARG A 191 26.11 4.04 -5.86
CA ARG A 191 26.62 3.92 -7.23
C ARG A 191 27.32 2.59 -7.43
#